data_AF-A0A328SDR3-F1
#
_entry.id   AF-A0A328SDR3-F1
#
_cell.length_a   1.000
_cell.length_b   1.000
_cell.length_c   1.000
_cell.angle_alpha   90.00
_cell.angle_beta   90.00
_cell.angle_gamma   90.00
#
_symmetry.space_group_name_H-M   'P 1'
#
loop_
_entity.id
_entity.type
_entity.pdbx_description
1 polymer ?
#
loop_
_entity_poly.entity_id
_entity_poly.type
_entity_poly.pdbx_seq_one_letter_code
_entity_poly.pdbx_strand_id
1 'polypeptide(L)' 'MDDDKKMDILKILWLITDIIILMAALYLFVLGDSSEKIIGLIGFVLVVVEAILYKQKRILQ' A
#
# COMPACT_ATOMS: atom_id res chain seq x y z
N MET A 1 -9.96 -26.68 -3.90
CA MET A 1 -8.81 -25.75 -3.85
C MET A 1 -9.04 -24.88 -2.64
N ASP A 2 -8.44 -25.24 -1.51
CA ASP A 2 -8.69 -24.68 -0.17
C ASP A 2 -8.79 -23.16 -0.19
N ASP A 3 -9.91 -22.64 0.27
CA ASP A 3 -10.18 -21.20 0.30
C ASP A 3 -9.24 -20.47 1.27
N ASP A 4 -8.71 -21.16 2.27
CA ASP A 4 -7.66 -20.66 3.17
C ASP A 4 -6.36 -20.32 2.41
N LYS A 5 -5.95 -21.18 1.46
CA LYS A 5 -4.75 -20.93 0.64
C LYS A 5 -4.93 -19.75 -0.31
N LYS A 6 -6.15 -19.54 -0.82
CA LYS A 6 -6.45 -18.36 -1.67
C LYS A 6 -6.36 -17.06 -0.88
N MET A 7 -6.84 -17.08 0.37
CA MET A 7 -6.80 -15.91 1.26
C MET A 7 -5.36 -15.52 1.63
N ASP A 8 -4.48 -16.49 1.86
CA ASP A 8 -3.06 -16.23 2.12
C ASP A 8 -2.33 -15.67 0.89
N ILE A 9 -2.66 -16.17 -0.32
CA ILE A 9 -2.10 -15.63 -1.57
C ILE A 9 -2.55 -14.19 -1.79
N LEU A 10 -3.82 -13.87 -1.54
CA LEU A 10 -4.35 -12.51 -1.66
C LEU A 10 -3.65 -11.54 -0.69
N LYS A 11 -3.41 -11.97 0.55
CA LYS A 11 -2.63 -11.21 1.55
C LYS A 11 -1.23 -10.87 1.07
N ILE A 12 -0.53 -11.86 0.53
CA ILE A 12 0.83 -11.68 0.00
C ILE A 12 0.81 -10.73 -1.19
N LEU A 13 -0.15 -10.89 -2.10
CA LEU A 13 -0.29 -10.02 -3.27
C LEU A 13 -0.59 -8.57 -2.89
N TRP A 14 -1.41 -8.36 -1.86
CA TRP A 14 -1.70 -7.05 -1.29
C TRP A 14 -0.42 -6.42 -0.71
N LEU A 15 0.32 -7.16 0.11
CA LEU A 15 1.58 -6.69 0.68
C LEU A 15 2.58 -6.24 -0.39
N ILE A 16 2.70 -7.00 -1.49
CA ILE A 16 3.58 -6.66 -2.61
C ILE A 16 3.13 -5.35 -3.27
N THR A 17 1.82 -5.18 -3.46
CA THR A 17 1.24 -3.98 -4.05
C THR A 17 1.55 -2.76 -3.18
N ASP A 18 1.40 -2.89 -1.87
CA ASP A 18 1.67 -1.86 -0.88
C ASP A 18 3.14 -1.41 -0.92
N ILE A 19 4.07 -2.36 -1.01
CA ILE A 19 5.51 -2.09 -1.15
C ILE A 19 5.82 -1.32 -2.44
N ILE A 20 5.18 -1.69 -3.56
CA ILE A 20 5.36 -0.99 -4.85
C ILE A 20 4.85 0.44 -4.76
N ILE A 21 3.67 0.65 -4.17
CA ILE A 21 3.09 1.99 -3.97
C ILE A 21 4.00 2.84 -3.07
N LEU A 22 4.52 2.27 -1.99
CA LEU A 22 5.45 2.97 -1.10
C LEU A 22 6.73 3.41 -1.84
N MET A 23 7.33 2.53 -2.65
CA MET A 23 8.52 2.86 -3.44
C MET A 23 8.23 3.96 -4.48
N ALA A 24 7.10 3.88 -5.18
CA ALA A 24 6.69 4.88 -6.16
C ALA A 24 6.41 6.24 -5.48
N ALA A 25 5.73 6.22 -4.33
CA ALA A 25 5.44 7.41 -3.54
C ALA A 25 6.72 8.10 -3.06
N LEU A 26 7.69 7.33 -2.54
CA LEU A 26 9.00 7.86 -2.14
C LEU A 26 9.78 8.43 -3.32
N TYR A 27 9.77 7.74 -4.47
CA TYR A 27 10.44 8.22 -5.68
C TYR A 27 9.86 9.58 -6.14
N LEU A 28 8.53 9.66 -6.27
CA LEU A 28 7.83 10.89 -6.67
C LEU A 28 8.00 12.00 -5.64
N PHE A 29 8.09 11.67 -4.35
CA PHE A 29 8.29 12.66 -3.30
C PHE A 29 9.70 13.26 -3.31
N VAL A 30 10.73 12.45 -3.58
CA VAL A 30 12.13 12.89 -3.54
C VAL A 30 12.56 13.53 -4.85
N LEU A 31 12.26 12.89 -5.98
CA LEU A 31 12.75 13.28 -7.31
C LEU A 31 11.71 14.02 -8.15
N GLY A 32 10.44 13.98 -7.75
CA GLY A 32 9.37 14.59 -8.52
C GLY A 32 9.31 16.11 -8.40
N ASP A 33 8.73 16.72 -9.42
CA ASP A 33 8.42 18.13 -9.47
C ASP A 33 7.24 18.50 -8.55
N SER A 34 6.86 19.78 -8.48
CA SER A 34 5.86 20.25 -7.51
C SER A 34 4.51 19.49 -7.56
N SER A 35 4.03 19.13 -8.76
CA SER A 35 2.80 18.34 -8.95
C SER A 35 2.99 16.86 -8.59
N GLU A 36 4.16 16.31 -8.83
CA GLU A 36 4.48 14.89 -8.60
C GLU A 36 4.69 14.61 -7.12
N LYS A 37 5.23 15.58 -6.37
CA LYS A 37 5.30 15.53 -4.90
C LYS A 37 3.93 15.41 -4.25
N ILE A 38 2.90 16.05 -4.81
CA ILE A 38 1.52 15.94 -4.31
C ILE A 38 1.01 14.51 -4.51
N ILE A 39 1.29 13.89 -5.66
CA ILE A 39 0.95 12.48 -5.93
C ILE A 39 1.70 11.55 -4.97
N GLY A 40 2.99 11.79 -4.75
CA GLY A 40 3.78 11.05 -3.77
C GLY A 40 3.23 11.15 -2.35
N LEU A 41 2.79 12.35 -1.93
CA LEU A 41 2.15 12.55 -0.64
C LEU A 41 0.83 11.77 -0.53
N ILE A 42 -0.01 11.78 -1.56
CA ILE A 42 -1.26 11.00 -1.59
C ILE A 42 -0.96 9.50 -1.49
N GLY A 43 0.03 9.01 -2.23
CA GLY A 43 0.48 7.62 -2.16
C GLY A 43 0.97 7.23 -0.77
N PHE A 44 1.71 8.11 -0.10
CA PHE A 44 2.18 7.88 1.26
C PHE A 44 1.02 7.84 2.27
N VAL A 45 0.05 8.75 2.13
CA VAL A 45 -1.17 8.76 2.97
C VAL A 45 -1.97 7.48 2.80
N LEU A 46 -2.10 6.95 1.58
CA LEU A 46 -2.77 5.68 1.31
C LEU A 46 -2.13 4.53 2.10
N VAL A 47 -0.80 4.37 2.03
CA VAL A 47 -0.08 3.31 2.75
C VAL A 47 -0.22 3.47 4.28
N VAL A 48 -0.19 4.71 4.79
CA VAL A 48 -0.42 4.97 6.23
C VAL A 48 -1.84 4.58 6.66
N VAL A 49 -2.84 4.95 5.86
CA VAL A 49 -4.25 4.61 6.12
C VAL A 49 -4.44 3.09 6.08
N GLU A 50 -3.83 2.42 5.11
CA GLU A 50 -3.85 0.96 4.97
C GLU A 50 -3.21 0.29 6.18
N ALA A 51 -2.03 0.74 6.62
CA ALA A 51 -1.36 0.23 7.81
C ALA A 51 -2.20 0.42 9.09
N ILE A 52 -2.90 1.56 9.24
CA ILE A 52 -3.82 1.81 10.35
C ILE A 52 -5.01 0.85 10.29
N LEU A 53 -5.60 0.66 9.11
CA LEU A 53 -6.76 -0.23 8.91
C LEU A 53 -6.39 -1.70 9.12
N TYR A 54 -5.19 -2.10 8.73
CA TYR A 54 -4.61 -3.41 9.01
C TYR A 54 -4.43 -3.60 10.53
N LYS A 55 -3.87 -2.60 11.22
CA LYS A 55 -3.73 -2.62 12.69
C LYS A 55 -5.07 -2.69 13.41
N GLN A 56 -6.12 -2.06 12.87
CA GLN A 56 -7.49 -2.13 13.38
C GLN A 56 -8.22 -3.43 13.03
N LYS A 57 -7.57 -4.37 12.30
CA LYS A 57 -8.17 -5.62 11.80
C LYS A 57 -9.48 -5.41 11.01
N ARG A 58 -9.68 -4.22 10.44
CA ARG A 58 -10.93 -3.85 9.76
C ARG A 58 -11.01 -4.33 8.31
N ILE A 59 -9.88 -4.63 7.67
CA ILE A 59 -9.80 -4.93 6.24
C ILE A 59 -9.42 -6.39 5.94
N LEU A 60 -8.88 -7.13 6.90
CA LEU A 60 -8.35 -8.47 6.65
C LEU A 60 -8.67 -9.47 7.79
N GLN A 61 -9.95 -9.83 7.89
CA GLN A 61 -10.38 -11.17 8.28
C GLN A 61 -11.11 -11.81 7.11
#